data_AF-A0A371DJC1-F1
#
_entry.id   AF-A0A371DJC1-F1
#
_cell.length_a   1.000
_cell.length_b   1.000
_cell.length_c   1.000
_cell.angle_alpha   90.00
_cell.angle_beta   90.00
_cell.angle_gamma   90.00
#
_symmetry.space_group_name_H-M   'P 1'
#
loop_
_entity.id
_entity.type
_entity.pdbx_description
1 polymer ?
#
loop_
_entity_poly.entity_id
_entity_poly.type
_entity_poly.pdbx_seq_one_letter_code
_entity_poly.pdbx_strand_id
1 'polypeptide(L)'
;MAPLLHNDILLVVLRYCDRSTLRILMTVSRSLHEEATRSLLSDPLVLRDSHGGNSEAVMRFLSVDNGSRLSYIRDFDIQVSSLSAKSKDLHLCFQSMTNLRRLVLQHAEALLSSHPKLVDTFVALEGIEELVAFDAGQVTCKMLRNMRSRLRRVRLTGMPSRPDATNPDPVEVLSQMRSSLEELHCTAHWNHMHSSTPYTIFPKLRKFSIEGIISPSTPRYADAFPALTHLSIVSSEAFLASDQPDFPCDQDLRSNHIRLQPTWPDLQEIVGDAGDVYNLGLRHHVPCLRMTASWMMRMNCLLSPILSDMRPVHLSLIMASTDSETSAFLTSREEHAYSLASLLGTHPAAAGIKCLELHANTSSYRSTEYCIAPLMKLLENVLATLRRLPLETLVIHWTSYIFREAMPSYHDEARNRFAHGLLEQVPSLKAAELHWHFRDDYWSQDGPVRVARAVRSSTSRDLTAAVWGELRHWEAYKAMMEPSWAGIPWS
;
A
#
# COMPACT_ATOMS: atom_id res chain seq x y z
N MET A 1 -49.55 -18.04 16.40
CA MET A 1 -49.37 -16.57 16.30
C MET A 1 -48.38 -16.31 15.18
N ALA A 2 -48.78 -15.59 14.13
CA ALA A 2 -47.84 -15.20 13.09
C ALA A 2 -46.90 -14.11 13.62
N PRO A 3 -45.60 -14.11 13.26
CA PRO A 3 -44.69 -13.05 13.65
C PRO A 3 -45.19 -11.70 13.11
N LEU A 4 -45.21 -10.68 13.96
CA LEU A 4 -45.61 -9.30 13.61
C LEU A 4 -44.64 -8.63 12.63
N LEU A 5 -43.41 -9.15 12.50
CA LEU A 5 -42.37 -8.63 11.63
C LEU A 5 -42.22 -9.52 10.39
N HIS A 6 -42.22 -8.90 9.20
CA HIS A 6 -42.02 -9.61 7.93
C HIS A 6 -40.64 -10.27 7.88
N ASN A 7 -40.55 -11.52 7.39
CA ASN A 7 -39.31 -12.29 7.39
C ASN A 7 -38.17 -11.56 6.65
N ASP A 8 -38.47 -10.88 5.54
CA ASP A 8 -37.47 -10.11 4.79
C ASP A 8 -36.81 -9.00 5.61
N ILE A 9 -37.55 -8.34 6.50
CA ILE A 9 -36.99 -7.31 7.38
C ILE A 9 -36.00 -7.95 8.35
N LEU A 10 -36.35 -9.12 8.89
CA LEU A 10 -35.49 -9.87 9.79
C LEU A 10 -34.20 -10.33 9.08
N LEU A 11 -34.30 -10.78 7.82
CA LEU A 11 -33.13 -11.13 7.00
C LEU A 11 -32.21 -9.94 6.73
N VAL A 12 -32.79 -8.76 6.49
CA VAL A 12 -32.01 -7.52 6.34
C VAL A 12 -31.31 -7.18 7.65
N VAL A 13 -32.00 -7.25 8.79
CA VAL A 13 -31.41 -6.98 10.12
C VAL A 13 -30.26 -7.94 10.42
N LEU A 14 -30.43 -9.24 10.14
CA LEU A 14 -29.39 -10.26 10.35
C LEU A 14 -28.07 -9.94 9.65
N ARG A 15 -28.10 -9.31 8.47
CA ARG A 15 -26.89 -8.92 7.73
C ARG A 15 -26.07 -7.82 8.41
N TYR A 16 -26.67 -7.06 9.32
CA TYR A 16 -26.01 -6.01 10.08
C TYR A 16 -25.69 -6.42 11.53
N CYS A 17 -26.14 -7.60 11.96
CA CYS A 17 -25.82 -8.13 13.28
C CYS A 17 -24.35 -8.57 13.34
N ASP A 18 -23.67 -8.28 14.46
CA ASP A 18 -22.36 -8.84 14.72
C ASP A 18 -22.42 -10.36 14.95
N ARG A 19 -21.25 -11.02 14.89
CA ARG A 19 -21.14 -12.48 15.07
C ARG A 19 -21.66 -12.98 16.41
N SER A 20 -21.59 -12.17 17.48
CA SER A 20 -22.08 -12.56 18.80
C SER A 20 -23.62 -12.58 18.84
N THR A 21 -24.24 -11.56 18.24
CA THR A 21 -25.70 -11.44 18.09
C THR A 21 -26.23 -12.55 17.19
N LEU A 22 -25.56 -12.85 16.06
CA LEU A 22 -25.93 -13.98 15.20
C LEU A 22 -25.93 -15.31 15.95
N ARG A 23 -24.91 -15.57 16.79
CA ARG A 23 -24.85 -16.80 17.60
C ARG A 23 -26.02 -16.90 18.59
N ILE A 24 -26.45 -15.79 19.20
CA ILE A 24 -27.63 -15.78 20.07
C ILE A 24 -28.88 -16.08 19.24
N LEU A 25 -29.04 -15.44 18.08
CA LEU A 25 -30.22 -15.66 17.22
C LEU A 25 -30.32 -17.11 16.71
N MET A 26 -29.19 -17.78 16.51
CA MET A 26 -29.14 -19.20 16.15
C MET A 26 -29.76 -20.14 17.20
N THR A 27 -29.95 -19.70 18.45
CA THR A 27 -30.57 -20.51 19.51
C THR A 27 -32.06 -20.25 19.68
N VAL A 28 -32.61 -19.18 19.07
CA VAL A 28 -33.99 -18.73 19.29
C VAL A 28 -35.00 -19.56 18.51
N SER A 29 -34.76 -19.78 17.21
CA SER A 29 -35.67 -20.57 16.37
C SER A 29 -34.92 -21.25 15.21
N ARG A 30 -35.51 -22.30 14.64
CA ARG A 30 -34.91 -23.03 13.49
C ARG A 30 -34.74 -22.15 12.24
N SER A 31 -35.73 -21.32 11.92
CA SER A 31 -35.63 -20.42 10.76
C SER A 31 -34.54 -19.37 10.97
N LEU A 32 -34.45 -18.79 12.17
CA LEU A 32 -33.35 -17.89 12.52
C LEU A 32 -32.00 -18.62 12.52
N HIS A 33 -31.96 -19.88 12.94
CA HIS A 33 -30.74 -20.69 12.91
C HIS A 33 -30.19 -20.81 11.50
N GLU A 34 -31.02 -21.17 10.52
CA GLU A 34 -30.60 -21.36 9.13
C GLU A 34 -30.10 -20.04 8.52
N GLU A 35 -30.81 -18.94 8.74
CA GLU A 35 -30.48 -17.63 8.15
C GLU A 35 -29.32 -16.93 8.85
N ALA A 36 -29.22 -17.05 10.17
CA ALA A 36 -28.06 -16.58 10.93
C ALA A 36 -26.82 -17.43 10.60
N THR A 37 -26.96 -18.74 10.36
CA THR A 37 -25.85 -19.60 9.89
C THR A 37 -25.37 -19.15 8.53
N ARG A 38 -26.29 -18.90 7.58
CA ARG A 38 -25.95 -18.41 6.24
C ARG A 38 -25.24 -17.06 6.31
N SER A 39 -25.73 -16.15 7.15
CA SER A 39 -25.13 -14.83 7.34
C SER A 39 -23.73 -14.94 7.98
N LEU A 40 -23.58 -15.78 9.01
CA LEU A 40 -22.31 -16.04 9.68
C LEU A 40 -21.25 -16.64 8.75
N LEU A 41 -21.65 -17.53 7.84
CA LEU A 41 -20.76 -18.19 6.87
C LEU A 41 -20.52 -17.37 5.59
N SER A 42 -21.26 -16.26 5.41
CA SER A 42 -21.00 -15.31 4.32
C SER A 42 -19.79 -14.43 4.61
N ASP A 43 -19.43 -14.26 5.89
CA ASP A 43 -18.17 -13.64 6.30
C ASP A 43 -16.98 -14.60 6.08
N PRO A 44 -15.74 -14.08 5.95
CA PRO A 44 -14.54 -14.91 5.90
C PRO A 44 -14.46 -15.88 7.10
N LEU A 45 -14.43 -17.17 6.79
CA LEU A 45 -14.24 -18.22 7.76
C LEU A 45 -12.74 -18.41 8.00
N VAL A 46 -12.29 -18.13 9.22
CA VAL A 46 -10.87 -18.20 9.57
C VAL A 46 -10.61 -19.42 10.43
N LEU A 47 -9.77 -20.33 9.94
CA LEU A 47 -9.27 -21.49 10.66
C LEU A 47 -7.94 -21.13 11.33
N ARG A 48 -7.95 -20.95 12.66
CA ARG A 48 -6.77 -20.63 13.48
C ARG A 48 -6.41 -21.77 14.40
N ASP A 49 -5.12 -21.96 14.64
CA ASP A 49 -4.60 -22.88 15.66
C ASP A 49 -4.45 -22.13 16.98
N SER A 50 -5.58 -21.92 17.66
CA SER A 50 -5.57 -21.44 19.04
C SER A 50 -5.63 -22.66 19.95
N HIS A 51 -4.48 -23.08 20.48
CA HIS A 51 -4.32 -24.11 21.51
C HIS A 51 -5.26 -25.34 21.38
N GLY A 52 -5.26 -26.00 20.21
CA GLY A 52 -5.62 -27.41 20.08
C GLY A 52 -7.10 -27.81 19.97
N GLY A 53 -8.04 -26.88 19.79
CA GLY A 53 -9.48 -27.26 19.71
C GLY A 53 -10.36 -26.53 18.70
N ASN A 54 -9.92 -25.40 18.16
CA ASN A 54 -10.80 -24.54 17.37
C ASN A 54 -11.12 -25.14 15.99
N SER A 55 -10.14 -25.74 15.33
CA SER A 55 -10.34 -26.39 14.02
C SER A 55 -11.37 -27.51 14.08
N GLU A 56 -11.31 -28.37 15.09
CA GLU A 56 -12.27 -29.47 15.26
C GLU A 56 -13.69 -28.97 15.53
N ALA A 57 -13.84 -27.90 16.29
CA ALA A 57 -15.14 -27.27 16.54
C ALA A 57 -15.73 -26.67 15.26
N VAL A 58 -14.91 -25.99 14.46
CA VAL A 58 -15.32 -25.45 13.16
C VAL A 58 -15.72 -26.58 12.21
N MET A 59 -14.90 -27.63 12.10
CA MET A 59 -15.21 -28.78 11.24
C MET A 59 -16.51 -29.47 11.67
N ARG A 60 -16.69 -29.71 12.96
CA ARG A 60 -17.94 -30.27 13.49
C ARG A 60 -19.13 -29.40 13.14
N PHE A 61 -19.00 -28.08 13.30
CA PHE A 61 -20.05 -27.12 12.96
C PHE A 61 -20.40 -27.13 11.47
N LEU A 62 -19.42 -27.29 10.59
CA LEU A 62 -19.60 -27.36 9.14
C LEU A 62 -20.18 -28.69 8.66
N SER A 63 -19.82 -29.79 9.32
CA SER A 63 -20.30 -31.13 8.96
C SER A 63 -21.74 -31.40 9.39
N VAL A 64 -22.33 -30.55 10.24
CA VAL A 64 -23.76 -30.64 10.59
C VAL A 64 -24.63 -30.49 9.34
N ASP A 65 -25.80 -31.11 9.35
CA ASP A 65 -26.77 -31.09 8.23
C ASP A 65 -26.17 -31.63 6.93
N ASN A 66 -25.38 -32.71 7.03
CA ASN A 66 -24.70 -33.38 5.92
C ASN A 66 -23.83 -32.42 5.07
N GLY A 67 -23.22 -31.42 5.70
CA GLY A 67 -22.36 -30.47 5.00
C GLY A 67 -23.11 -29.44 4.14
N SER A 68 -24.45 -29.35 4.21
CA SER A 68 -25.23 -28.34 3.46
C SER A 68 -24.74 -26.91 3.71
N ARG A 69 -24.20 -26.65 4.90
CA ARG A 69 -23.58 -25.39 5.32
C ARG A 69 -22.36 -24.99 4.49
N LEU A 70 -21.62 -25.97 3.96
CA LEU A 70 -20.40 -25.75 3.18
C LEU A 70 -20.68 -24.96 1.90
N SER A 71 -21.88 -25.07 1.34
CA SER A 71 -22.31 -24.31 0.16
C SER A 71 -22.46 -22.80 0.44
N TYR A 72 -22.57 -22.37 1.70
CA TYR A 72 -22.66 -20.96 2.04
C TYR A 72 -21.31 -20.26 2.12
N ILE A 73 -20.22 -21.03 2.24
CA ILE A 73 -18.87 -20.49 2.38
C ILE A 73 -18.40 -19.94 1.04
N ARG A 74 -17.99 -18.67 1.05
CA ARG A 74 -17.39 -17.98 -0.11
C ARG A 74 -15.91 -17.65 0.09
N ASP A 75 -15.54 -17.38 1.34
CA ASP A 75 -14.20 -16.93 1.73
C ASP A 75 -13.68 -17.83 2.85
N PHE A 76 -12.53 -18.47 2.63
CA PHE A 76 -11.89 -19.36 3.61
C PHE A 76 -10.43 -18.94 3.81
N ASP A 77 -10.04 -18.71 5.06
CA ASP A 77 -8.68 -18.35 5.47
C ASP A 77 -8.10 -19.41 6.40
N ILE A 78 -7.01 -20.05 5.97
CA ILE A 78 -6.28 -21.07 6.71
C ILE A 78 -5.02 -20.46 7.31
N GLN A 79 -5.05 -20.24 8.62
CA GLN A 79 -3.96 -19.62 9.38
C GLN A 79 -3.14 -20.66 10.17
N VAL A 80 -3.12 -21.92 9.72
CA VAL A 80 -2.43 -23.02 10.41
C VAL A 80 -1.40 -23.66 9.50
N SER A 81 -0.24 -24.00 10.05
CA SER A 81 0.85 -24.67 9.33
C SER A 81 0.68 -26.19 9.25
N SER A 82 -0.13 -26.76 10.15
CA SER A 82 -0.49 -28.18 10.15
C SER A 82 -1.89 -28.39 10.74
N LEU A 83 -2.53 -29.50 10.41
CA LEU A 83 -3.86 -29.87 10.89
C LEU A 83 -3.73 -31.06 11.85
N SER A 84 -4.62 -31.12 12.85
CA SER A 84 -4.69 -32.27 13.76
C SER A 84 -5.07 -33.54 12.97
N ALA A 85 -4.72 -34.71 13.49
CA ALA A 85 -5.07 -35.98 12.85
C ALA A 85 -6.59 -36.16 12.64
N LYS A 86 -7.42 -35.52 13.48
CA LYS A 86 -8.89 -35.51 13.36
C LYS A 86 -9.41 -34.55 12.30
N SER A 87 -8.58 -33.59 11.86
CA SER A 87 -8.90 -32.63 10.82
C SER A 87 -8.44 -33.10 9.43
N LYS A 88 -8.02 -34.37 9.30
CA LYS A 88 -7.58 -34.97 8.02
C LYS A 88 -8.67 -34.94 6.94
N ASP A 89 -9.94 -34.90 7.34
CA ASP A 89 -11.08 -34.86 6.43
C ASP A 89 -11.44 -33.47 5.92
N LEU A 90 -10.61 -32.45 6.22
CA LEU A 90 -10.79 -31.09 5.72
C LEU A 90 -10.90 -31.04 4.18
N HIS A 91 -10.14 -31.89 3.49
CA HIS A 91 -10.19 -32.02 2.03
C HIS A 91 -11.60 -32.40 1.52
N LEU A 92 -12.34 -33.27 2.23
CA LEU A 92 -13.71 -33.63 1.85
C LEU A 92 -14.68 -32.45 2.02
N CYS A 93 -14.45 -31.60 3.01
CA CYS A 93 -15.26 -30.41 3.19
C CYS A 93 -15.05 -29.42 2.05
N PHE A 94 -13.81 -29.20 1.62
CA PHE A 94 -13.51 -28.32 0.47
C PHE A 94 -14.15 -28.80 -0.83
N GLN A 95 -14.21 -30.11 -1.07
CA GLN A 95 -14.91 -30.66 -2.25
C GLN A 95 -16.40 -30.28 -2.28
N SER A 96 -17.00 -30.01 -1.12
CA SER A 96 -18.41 -29.61 -0.99
C SER A 96 -18.62 -28.09 -0.97
N MET A 97 -17.55 -27.28 -0.92
CA MET A 97 -17.63 -25.82 -0.93
C MET A 97 -17.74 -25.30 -2.37
N THR A 98 -18.84 -25.62 -3.04
CA THR A 98 -19.06 -25.31 -4.46
C THR A 98 -19.12 -23.81 -4.78
N ASN A 99 -19.35 -22.96 -3.77
CA ASN A 99 -19.40 -21.51 -3.90
C ASN A 99 -18.15 -20.80 -3.37
N LEU A 100 -17.07 -21.52 -3.06
CA LEU A 100 -15.82 -20.93 -2.60
C LEU A 100 -15.21 -20.08 -3.72
N ARG A 101 -15.03 -18.78 -3.45
CA ARG A 101 -14.44 -17.81 -4.38
C ARG A 101 -13.07 -17.32 -3.94
N ARG A 102 -12.81 -17.25 -2.64
CA ARG A 102 -11.56 -16.73 -2.09
C ARG A 102 -10.94 -17.73 -1.13
N LEU A 103 -9.67 -18.04 -1.37
CA LEU A 103 -8.87 -18.92 -0.52
C LEU A 103 -7.61 -18.18 -0.05
N VAL A 104 -7.40 -18.13 1.26
CA VAL A 104 -6.19 -17.58 1.88
C VAL A 104 -5.45 -18.68 2.63
N LEU A 105 -4.15 -18.81 2.40
CA LEU A 105 -3.26 -19.79 3.02
C LEU A 105 -2.09 -19.04 3.65
N GLN A 106 -2.06 -18.91 4.99
CA GLN A 106 -0.96 -18.18 5.68
C GLN A 106 0.36 -18.94 5.71
N HIS A 107 0.33 -20.26 5.68
CA HIS A 107 1.51 -21.12 5.72
C HIS A 107 1.42 -22.15 4.60
N ALA A 108 1.25 -21.66 3.37
CA ALA A 108 0.84 -22.47 2.23
C ALA A 108 1.76 -23.69 2.03
N GLU A 109 3.08 -23.48 1.99
CA GLU A 109 3.99 -24.60 1.74
C GLU A 109 3.98 -25.65 2.86
N ALA A 110 4.01 -25.23 4.13
CA ALA A 110 4.01 -26.14 5.28
C ALA A 110 2.69 -26.94 5.37
N LEU A 111 1.56 -26.26 5.15
CA LEU A 111 0.24 -26.87 5.16
C LEU A 111 0.08 -27.90 4.04
N LEU A 112 0.44 -27.52 2.81
CA LEU A 112 0.29 -28.37 1.64
C LEU A 112 1.26 -29.56 1.68
N SER A 113 2.48 -29.36 2.19
CA SER A 113 3.46 -30.43 2.37
C SER A 113 3.01 -31.46 3.41
N SER A 114 2.39 -31.00 4.51
CA SER A 114 1.87 -31.89 5.55
C SER A 114 0.56 -32.59 5.15
N HIS A 115 -0.18 -32.06 4.17
CA HIS A 115 -1.48 -32.58 3.74
C HIS A 115 -1.63 -32.67 2.21
N PRO A 116 -1.00 -33.66 1.55
CA PRO A 116 -1.05 -33.80 0.09
C PRO A 116 -2.47 -33.87 -0.51
N LYS A 117 -3.44 -34.44 0.22
CA LYS A 117 -4.84 -34.49 -0.22
C LYS A 117 -5.47 -33.11 -0.39
N LEU A 118 -4.99 -32.09 0.34
CA LEU A 118 -5.45 -30.70 0.15
C LEU A 118 -4.92 -30.15 -1.17
N VAL A 119 -3.70 -30.49 -1.58
CA VAL A 119 -3.17 -30.11 -2.90
C VAL A 119 -4.10 -30.61 -3.99
N ASP A 120 -4.42 -31.90 -4.00
CA ASP A 120 -5.31 -32.51 -5.01
C ASP A 120 -6.71 -31.87 -5.00
N THR A 121 -7.20 -31.56 -3.81
CA THR A 121 -8.51 -30.92 -3.65
C THR A 121 -8.51 -29.50 -4.20
N PHE A 122 -7.54 -28.67 -3.82
CA PHE A 122 -7.43 -27.30 -4.31
C PHE A 122 -7.19 -27.24 -5.81
N VAL A 123 -6.42 -28.18 -6.36
CA VAL A 123 -6.26 -28.39 -7.80
C VAL A 123 -7.61 -28.61 -8.49
N ALA A 124 -8.50 -29.40 -7.88
CA ALA A 124 -9.80 -29.76 -8.43
C ALA A 124 -10.88 -28.68 -8.29
N LEU A 125 -10.68 -27.65 -7.46
CA LEU A 125 -11.64 -26.55 -7.32
C LEU A 125 -11.71 -25.74 -8.61
N GLU A 126 -12.93 -25.40 -9.06
CA GLU A 126 -13.17 -24.65 -10.31
C GLU A 126 -13.66 -23.22 -10.08
N GLY A 127 -14.23 -22.94 -8.89
CA GLY A 127 -14.91 -21.68 -8.57
C GLY A 127 -14.05 -20.60 -7.91
N ILE A 128 -12.76 -20.88 -7.63
CA ILE A 128 -11.91 -19.89 -6.97
C ILE A 128 -11.59 -18.76 -7.95
N GLU A 129 -11.82 -17.53 -7.51
CA GLU A 129 -11.52 -16.29 -8.23
C GLU A 129 -10.30 -15.58 -7.62
N GLU A 130 -10.04 -15.74 -6.32
CA GLU A 130 -8.93 -15.14 -5.61
C GLU A 130 -8.17 -16.15 -4.75
N LEU A 131 -6.84 -16.15 -4.90
CA LEU A 131 -5.95 -16.93 -4.07
C LEU A 131 -4.90 -16.02 -3.43
N VAL A 132 -4.75 -16.14 -2.12
CA VAL A 132 -3.64 -15.54 -1.37
C VAL A 132 -2.85 -16.66 -0.71
N ALA A 133 -1.58 -16.80 -1.07
CA ALA A 133 -0.69 -17.82 -0.51
C ALA A 133 0.56 -17.14 0.06
N PHE A 134 0.66 -17.14 1.38
CA PHE A 134 1.85 -16.77 2.13
C PHE A 134 2.71 -18.01 2.37
N ASP A 135 4.02 -17.80 2.51
CA ASP A 135 5.02 -18.86 2.53
C ASP A 135 4.88 -19.81 1.33
N ALA A 136 4.64 -19.27 0.13
CA ALA A 136 4.50 -20.07 -1.08
C ALA A 136 5.86 -20.65 -1.52
N GLY A 137 5.92 -21.97 -1.65
CA GLY A 137 7.10 -22.71 -2.12
C GLY A 137 6.83 -23.61 -3.32
N GLN A 138 7.60 -24.69 -3.48
CA GLN A 138 7.52 -25.57 -4.63
C GLN A 138 6.20 -26.36 -4.70
N VAL A 139 5.70 -26.85 -3.56
CA VAL A 139 4.41 -27.56 -3.49
C VAL A 139 3.28 -26.63 -3.86
N THR A 140 3.32 -25.40 -3.34
CA THR A 140 2.35 -24.33 -3.68
C THR A 140 2.37 -24.01 -5.17
N CYS A 141 3.57 -23.88 -5.77
CA CYS A 141 3.71 -23.67 -7.21
C CYS A 141 3.20 -24.86 -8.04
N LYS A 142 3.44 -26.10 -7.58
CA LYS A 142 2.91 -27.30 -8.23
C LYS A 142 1.39 -27.33 -8.19
N MET A 143 0.79 -26.96 -7.06
CA MET A 143 -0.67 -26.83 -6.93
C MET A 143 -1.22 -25.80 -7.93
N LEU A 144 -0.64 -24.59 -7.97
CA LEU A 144 -1.02 -23.52 -8.88
C LEU A 144 -0.98 -23.93 -10.35
N ARG A 145 0.11 -24.61 -10.77
CA ARG A 145 0.28 -25.10 -12.14
C ARG A 145 -0.76 -26.14 -12.57
N ASN A 146 -1.47 -26.77 -11.64
CA ASN A 146 -2.46 -27.80 -11.96
C ASN A 146 -3.90 -27.34 -11.65
N MET A 147 -4.07 -26.16 -11.06
CA MET A 147 -5.35 -25.68 -10.58
C MET A 147 -6.34 -25.44 -11.74
N ARG A 148 -7.55 -25.97 -11.61
CA ARG A 148 -8.63 -25.81 -12.61
C ARG A 148 -9.38 -24.49 -12.51
N SER A 149 -9.28 -23.82 -11.37
CA SER A 149 -9.91 -22.53 -11.13
C SER A 149 -9.40 -21.44 -12.07
N ARG A 150 -10.31 -20.56 -12.48
CA ARG A 150 -10.00 -19.39 -13.30
C ARG A 150 -9.68 -18.19 -12.42
N LEU A 151 -8.53 -18.25 -11.75
CA LEU A 151 -8.11 -17.18 -10.84
C LEU A 151 -8.05 -15.84 -11.58
N ARG A 152 -8.62 -14.82 -10.94
CA ARG A 152 -8.56 -13.42 -11.37
C ARG A 152 -7.54 -12.63 -10.55
N ARG A 153 -7.43 -12.95 -9.26
CA ARG A 153 -6.53 -12.26 -8.33
C ARG A 153 -5.63 -13.27 -7.65
N VAL A 154 -4.33 -13.05 -7.74
CA VAL A 154 -3.33 -13.92 -7.12
C VAL A 154 -2.36 -13.07 -6.32
N ARG A 155 -2.21 -13.43 -5.05
CA ARG A 155 -1.21 -12.86 -4.15
C ARG A 155 -0.29 -13.97 -3.65
N LEU A 156 0.99 -13.90 -4.01
CA LEU A 156 2.00 -14.86 -3.60
C LEU A 156 3.06 -14.14 -2.77
N THR A 157 3.26 -14.60 -1.55
CA THR A 157 4.39 -14.19 -0.71
C THR A 157 5.25 -15.43 -0.51
N GLY A 158 6.45 -15.41 -1.09
CA GLY A 158 7.35 -16.55 -1.07
C GLY A 158 8.36 -16.46 0.06
N MET A 159 8.76 -17.61 0.59
CA MET A 159 9.99 -17.74 1.36
C MET A 159 11.07 -18.23 0.38
N PRO A 160 12.29 -17.66 0.40
CA PRO A 160 13.39 -18.26 -0.33
C PRO A 160 13.59 -19.65 0.29
N SER A 161 13.19 -20.68 -0.45
CA SER A 161 13.87 -21.95 -0.32
C SER A 161 15.36 -21.65 -0.49
N ARG A 162 16.22 -22.36 0.27
CA ARG A 162 17.69 -22.18 0.35
C ARG A 162 18.28 -21.42 -0.84
N PRO A 163 19.22 -20.48 -0.64
CA PRO A 163 19.76 -19.61 -1.69
C PRO A 163 20.20 -20.31 -3.00
N ASP A 164 20.45 -21.61 -2.94
CA ASP A 164 20.84 -22.46 -4.07
C ASP A 164 19.66 -22.98 -4.93
N ALA A 165 18.41 -22.85 -4.47
CA ALA A 165 17.24 -23.32 -5.21
C ALA A 165 16.80 -22.25 -6.23
N THR A 166 16.70 -22.65 -7.49
CA THR A 166 16.12 -21.80 -8.54
C THR A 166 14.65 -21.54 -8.20
N ASN A 167 14.37 -20.34 -7.69
CA ASN A 167 12.99 -19.93 -7.44
C ASN A 167 12.22 -19.95 -8.77
N PRO A 168 10.98 -20.46 -8.77
CA PRO A 168 10.18 -20.49 -10.00
C PRO A 168 9.81 -19.07 -10.42
N ASP A 169 9.60 -18.89 -11.70
CA ASP A 169 9.05 -17.65 -12.24
C ASP A 169 7.52 -17.64 -12.05
N PRO A 170 6.93 -16.62 -11.39
CA PRO A 170 5.48 -16.58 -11.15
C PRO A 170 4.67 -16.53 -12.45
N VAL A 171 5.22 -15.96 -13.53
CA VAL A 171 4.57 -15.95 -14.85
C VAL A 171 4.45 -17.36 -15.40
N GLU A 172 5.49 -18.18 -15.28
CA GLU A 172 5.46 -19.58 -15.70
C GLU A 172 4.47 -20.39 -14.85
N VAL A 173 4.52 -20.20 -13.53
CA VAL A 173 3.62 -20.90 -12.58
C VAL A 173 2.15 -20.63 -12.88
N LEU A 174 1.82 -19.40 -13.27
CA LEU A 174 0.44 -18.96 -13.51
C LEU A 174 0.02 -19.04 -14.99
N SER A 175 0.83 -19.65 -15.85
CA SER A 175 0.60 -19.67 -17.30
C SER A 175 -0.77 -20.23 -17.72
N GLN A 176 -1.35 -21.16 -16.97
CA GLN A 176 -2.70 -21.69 -17.21
C GLN A 176 -3.81 -20.65 -17.00
N MET A 177 -3.55 -19.62 -16.20
CA MET A 177 -4.50 -18.56 -15.83
C MET A 177 -4.41 -17.36 -16.77
N ARG A 178 -3.66 -17.47 -17.87
CA ARG A 178 -3.42 -16.38 -18.85
C ARG A 178 -4.67 -15.62 -19.29
N SER A 179 -5.81 -16.30 -19.44
CA SER A 179 -7.05 -15.71 -19.98
C SER A 179 -7.98 -15.13 -18.92
N SER A 180 -7.70 -15.37 -17.62
CA SER A 180 -8.54 -14.95 -16.51
C SER A 180 -7.85 -14.00 -15.53
N LEU A 181 -6.52 -14.03 -15.43
CA LEU A 181 -5.78 -13.27 -14.44
C LEU A 181 -5.89 -11.75 -14.72
N GLU A 182 -6.32 -11.00 -13.71
CA GLU A 182 -6.55 -9.55 -13.74
C GLU A 182 -5.59 -8.81 -12.79
N GLU A 183 -5.25 -9.41 -11.65
CA GLU A 183 -4.35 -8.84 -10.65
C GLU A 183 -3.34 -9.89 -10.16
N LEU A 184 -2.06 -9.51 -10.15
CA LEU A 184 -0.97 -10.33 -9.65
C LEU A 184 -0.10 -9.51 -8.69
N HIS A 185 0.06 -10.01 -7.47
CA HIS A 185 0.99 -9.47 -6.49
C HIS A 185 1.96 -10.56 -6.04
N CYS A 186 3.24 -10.35 -6.27
CA CYS A 186 4.31 -11.27 -5.87
C CYS A 186 5.27 -10.54 -4.94
N THR A 187 5.52 -11.08 -3.75
CA THR A 187 6.55 -10.56 -2.86
C THR A 187 7.65 -11.58 -2.61
N ALA A 188 8.86 -11.06 -2.38
CA ALA A 188 10.07 -11.76 -1.97
C ALA A 188 10.64 -12.79 -2.97
N HIS A 189 11.88 -12.54 -3.40
CA HIS A 189 12.83 -13.49 -4.01
C HIS A 189 12.36 -14.38 -5.17
N TRP A 190 11.23 -14.08 -5.81
CA TRP A 190 10.84 -14.77 -7.04
C TRP A 190 11.89 -14.55 -8.13
N ASN A 191 12.16 -15.58 -8.92
CA ASN A 191 13.08 -15.42 -10.03
C ASN A 191 12.36 -14.75 -11.19
N HIS A 192 12.73 -13.50 -11.46
CA HIS A 192 12.21 -12.74 -12.60
C HIS A 192 13.13 -12.80 -13.82
N MET A 193 14.19 -13.62 -13.76
CA MET A 193 14.99 -13.95 -14.92
C MET A 193 14.26 -15.01 -15.75
N HIS A 194 13.17 -14.59 -16.41
CA HIS A 194 12.41 -15.40 -17.36
C HIS A 194 13.38 -16.06 -18.36
N SER A 195 13.58 -17.36 -18.25
CA SER A 195 14.56 -18.10 -19.05
C SER A 195 13.96 -18.72 -20.32
N SER A 196 12.64 -18.78 -20.44
CA SER A 196 11.95 -19.43 -21.56
C SER A 196 11.25 -18.43 -22.48
N THR A 197 11.71 -18.38 -23.73
CA THR A 197 10.96 -17.86 -24.87
C THR A 197 10.22 -19.02 -25.55
N PRO A 198 8.97 -18.85 -26.03
CA PRO A 198 8.14 -17.64 -26.04
C PRO A 198 7.45 -17.37 -24.70
N TYR A 199 7.19 -16.09 -24.41
CA TYR A 199 6.57 -15.65 -23.16
C TYR A 199 5.08 -15.96 -23.10
N THR A 200 4.58 -16.24 -21.89
CA THR A 200 3.13 -16.33 -21.67
C THR A 200 2.54 -14.93 -21.56
N ILE A 201 1.53 -14.65 -22.40
CA ILE A 201 0.84 -13.36 -22.44
C ILE A 201 -0.44 -13.45 -21.59
N PHE A 202 -0.63 -12.49 -20.69
CA PHE A 202 -1.81 -12.31 -19.84
C PHE A 202 -2.60 -11.09 -20.33
N PRO A 203 -3.46 -11.24 -21.36
CA PRO A 203 -4.14 -10.11 -22.00
C PRO A 203 -5.12 -9.34 -21.09
N LYS A 204 -5.48 -9.88 -19.92
CA LYS A 204 -6.40 -9.22 -18.98
C LYS A 204 -5.71 -8.68 -17.72
N LEU A 205 -4.40 -8.89 -17.57
CA LEU A 205 -3.69 -8.43 -16.38
C LEU A 205 -3.61 -6.91 -16.38
N ARG A 206 -4.27 -6.29 -15.40
CA ARG A 206 -4.37 -4.83 -15.26
C ARG A 206 -3.53 -4.30 -14.11
N LYS A 207 -3.35 -5.09 -13.05
CA LYS A 207 -2.55 -4.72 -11.89
C LYS A 207 -1.43 -5.72 -11.66
N PHE A 208 -0.21 -5.22 -11.64
CA PHE A 208 0.97 -6.03 -11.35
C PHE A 208 1.75 -5.38 -10.22
N SER A 209 2.00 -6.15 -9.17
CA SER A 209 2.79 -5.71 -8.03
C SER A 209 3.88 -6.74 -7.76
N ILE A 210 5.09 -6.26 -7.54
CA ILE A 210 6.25 -7.11 -7.44
C ILE A 210 7.27 -6.51 -6.47
N GLU A 211 7.73 -7.31 -5.53
CA GLU A 211 8.66 -6.87 -4.49
C GLU A 211 9.92 -7.74 -4.47
N GLY A 212 11.09 -7.12 -4.34
CA GLY A 212 12.38 -7.79 -4.21
C GLY A 212 13.07 -8.17 -5.53
N ILE A 213 12.80 -7.44 -6.63
CA ILE A 213 13.54 -7.63 -7.90
C ILE A 213 14.86 -6.86 -7.86
N ILE A 214 15.92 -7.40 -8.45
CA ILE A 214 17.22 -6.72 -8.57
C ILE A 214 17.36 -5.88 -9.86
N SER A 215 16.49 -6.05 -10.86
CA SER A 215 16.42 -5.23 -12.09
C SER A 215 15.20 -5.63 -12.92
N PRO A 216 14.10 -4.85 -12.94
CA PRO A 216 12.92 -5.19 -13.74
C PRO A 216 13.23 -5.10 -15.24
N SER A 217 12.83 -6.11 -16.02
CA SER A 217 12.93 -6.07 -17.48
C SER A 217 11.64 -5.54 -18.09
N THR A 218 11.57 -4.23 -18.31
CA THR A 218 10.38 -3.56 -18.85
C THR A 218 9.82 -4.20 -20.12
N PRO A 219 10.61 -4.54 -21.16
CA PRO A 219 10.07 -5.12 -22.39
C PRO A 219 9.35 -6.43 -22.15
N ARG A 220 9.91 -7.27 -21.27
CA ARG A 220 9.35 -8.57 -20.96
C ARG A 220 8.01 -8.44 -20.26
N TYR A 221 7.92 -7.52 -19.30
CA TYR A 221 6.65 -7.25 -18.66
C TYR A 221 5.64 -6.56 -19.58
N ALA A 222 6.10 -5.71 -20.52
CA ALA A 222 5.26 -5.10 -21.54
C ALA A 222 4.65 -6.15 -22.48
N ASP A 223 5.46 -7.11 -22.94
CA ASP A 223 5.02 -8.21 -23.80
C ASP A 223 4.09 -9.18 -23.05
N ALA A 224 4.42 -9.52 -21.80
CA ALA A 224 3.62 -10.43 -20.99
C ALA A 224 2.29 -9.81 -20.55
N PHE A 225 2.26 -8.50 -20.27
CA PHE A 225 1.12 -7.80 -19.68
C PHE A 225 0.69 -6.58 -20.51
N PRO A 226 0.19 -6.79 -21.74
CA PRO A 226 -0.07 -5.69 -22.67
C PRO A 226 -1.19 -4.74 -22.20
N ALA A 227 -2.10 -5.19 -21.33
CA ALA A 227 -3.23 -4.42 -20.79
C ALA A 227 -2.96 -3.82 -19.40
N LEU A 228 -1.69 -3.70 -19.01
CA LEU A 228 -1.32 -3.22 -17.68
C LEU A 228 -1.69 -1.75 -17.49
N THR A 229 -2.37 -1.46 -16.38
CA THR A 229 -2.80 -0.10 -16.01
C THR A 229 -2.21 0.36 -14.69
N HIS A 230 -1.81 -0.56 -13.81
CA HIS A 230 -1.20 -0.26 -12.52
C HIS A 230 0.03 -1.14 -12.32
N LEU A 231 1.17 -0.52 -12.05
CA LEU A 231 2.44 -1.20 -11.81
C LEU A 231 2.99 -0.79 -10.45
N SER A 232 3.27 -1.75 -9.58
CA SER A 232 3.95 -1.52 -8.30
C SER A 232 5.24 -2.32 -8.26
N ILE A 233 6.39 -1.67 -8.14
CA ILE A 233 7.70 -2.32 -8.08
C ILE A 233 8.45 -1.79 -6.87
N VAL A 234 8.84 -2.68 -5.97
CA VAL A 234 9.55 -2.29 -4.75
C VAL A 234 10.77 -3.18 -4.59
N SER A 235 11.97 -2.62 -4.73
CA SER A 235 13.21 -3.32 -4.44
C SER A 235 13.32 -3.62 -2.95
N SER A 236 13.95 -4.77 -2.62
CA SER A 236 14.18 -5.12 -1.22
C SER A 236 15.31 -4.25 -0.65
N GLU A 237 15.05 -3.57 0.47
CA GLU A 237 16.04 -2.75 1.19
C GLU A 237 17.33 -3.51 1.52
N ALA A 238 17.23 -4.84 1.68
CA ALA A 238 18.39 -5.70 1.96
C ALA A 238 19.48 -5.63 0.87
N PHE A 239 19.13 -5.31 -0.38
CA PHE A 239 20.11 -5.10 -1.45
C PHE A 239 20.79 -3.74 -1.38
N LEU A 240 20.09 -2.72 -0.86
CA LEU A 240 20.60 -1.37 -0.72
C LEU A 240 21.58 -1.23 0.47
N ALA A 241 21.48 -2.12 1.45
CA ALA A 241 22.37 -2.15 2.61
C ALA A 241 23.74 -2.78 2.33
N SER A 242 23.93 -3.43 1.17
CA SER A 242 25.29 -3.81 0.76
C SER A 242 26.02 -2.54 0.33
N ASP A 243 27.11 -2.20 1.04
CA ASP A 243 27.96 -1.00 0.85
C ASP A 243 28.68 -0.94 -0.52
N GLN A 244 28.04 -1.36 -1.61
CA GLN A 244 28.54 -1.20 -2.98
C GLN A 244 28.35 0.28 -3.38
N PRO A 245 29.40 1.11 -3.34
CA PRO A 245 29.28 2.57 -3.47
C PRO A 245 29.07 3.03 -4.91
N ASP A 246 29.20 2.11 -5.87
CA ASP A 246 29.19 2.41 -7.29
C ASP A 246 27.86 1.95 -7.90
N PHE A 247 26.77 2.66 -7.59
CA PHE A 247 25.67 2.73 -8.55
C PHE A 247 26.10 3.77 -9.60
N PRO A 248 26.65 3.35 -10.76
CA PRO A 248 26.95 4.32 -11.79
C PRO A 248 25.61 4.91 -12.23
N CYS A 249 25.41 6.20 -11.99
CA CYS A 249 24.38 6.98 -12.71
C CYS A 249 24.81 7.15 -14.19
N ASP A 250 25.42 6.11 -14.77
CA ASP A 250 25.87 6.08 -16.15
C ASP A 250 24.63 6.11 -17.03
N GLN A 251 24.49 7.24 -17.71
CA GLN A 251 23.53 7.45 -18.79
C GLN A 251 23.65 6.37 -19.88
N ASP A 252 24.76 5.63 -19.91
CA ASP A 252 25.03 4.54 -20.85
C ASP A 252 24.12 3.32 -20.64
N LEU A 253 23.75 2.96 -19.40
CA LEU A 253 22.78 1.88 -19.15
C LEU A 253 21.39 2.25 -19.70
N ARG A 254 21.01 3.53 -19.56
CA ARG A 254 19.77 4.06 -20.13
C ARG A 254 19.84 4.07 -21.65
N SER A 255 21.01 4.38 -22.23
CA SER A 255 21.25 4.47 -23.67
C SER A 255 21.08 3.14 -24.42
N ASN A 256 21.44 2.03 -23.78
CA ASN A 256 21.29 0.70 -24.37
C ASN A 256 19.84 0.20 -24.42
N HIS A 257 18.94 0.78 -23.61
CA HIS A 257 17.51 0.42 -23.59
C HIS A 257 16.64 1.31 -24.51
N ILE A 258 17.21 2.33 -25.18
CA ILE A 258 16.46 3.38 -25.90
C ILE A 258 15.75 2.91 -27.17
N ARG A 259 16.11 1.76 -27.74
CA ARG A 259 15.61 1.38 -29.07
C ARG A 259 14.30 0.58 -28.99
N LEU A 260 13.19 1.28 -29.25
CA LEU A 260 11.90 0.73 -29.70
C LEU A 260 11.26 -0.33 -28.79
N GLN A 261 11.45 -0.20 -27.47
CA GLN A 261 10.88 -1.20 -26.58
C GLN A 261 9.35 -1.01 -26.44
N PRO A 262 8.58 -2.12 -26.42
CA PRO A 262 7.16 -2.08 -26.16
C PRO A 262 6.92 -1.37 -24.83
N THR A 263 5.93 -0.48 -24.83
CA THR A 263 5.49 0.25 -23.63
C THR A 263 4.05 -0.12 -23.32
N TRP A 264 3.61 0.21 -22.12
CA TRP A 264 2.20 0.11 -21.71
C TRP A 264 1.48 1.41 -22.05
N PRO A 265 0.78 1.52 -23.20
CA PRO A 265 0.15 2.78 -23.59
C PRO A 265 -0.94 3.24 -22.61
N ASP A 266 -1.56 2.29 -21.91
CA ASP A 266 -2.68 2.53 -21.00
C ASP A 266 -2.24 2.60 -19.52
N LEU A 267 -0.94 2.68 -19.22
CA LEU A 267 -0.44 2.72 -17.85
C LEU A 267 -0.90 4.00 -17.14
N GLN A 268 -1.69 3.83 -16.08
CA GLN A 268 -2.30 4.93 -15.33
C GLN A 268 -1.52 5.27 -14.06
N GLU A 269 -1.02 4.24 -13.36
CA GLU A 269 -0.36 4.39 -12.08
C GLU A 269 0.93 3.58 -11.99
N ILE A 270 1.98 4.22 -11.47
CA ILE A 270 3.21 3.56 -11.05
C ILE A 270 3.43 3.83 -9.57
N VAL A 271 3.75 2.77 -8.84
CA VAL A 271 4.20 2.79 -7.44
C VAL A 271 5.59 2.17 -7.35
N GLY A 272 6.55 2.80 -6.69
CA GLY A 272 7.85 2.16 -6.45
C GLY A 272 8.91 3.07 -5.88
N ASP A 273 10.12 2.58 -5.65
CA ASP A 273 11.22 3.48 -5.31
C ASP A 273 11.77 4.20 -6.55
N ALA A 274 12.46 5.32 -6.34
CA ALA A 274 12.94 6.13 -7.45
C ALA A 274 13.96 5.40 -8.35
N GLY A 275 14.75 4.47 -7.80
CA GLY A 275 15.71 3.69 -8.57
C GLY A 275 15.00 2.70 -9.49
N ASP A 276 14.04 1.96 -8.96
CA ASP A 276 13.21 1.02 -9.71
C ASP A 276 12.43 1.71 -10.84
N VAL A 277 11.77 2.81 -10.52
CA VAL A 277 11.01 3.60 -11.49
C VAL A 277 11.93 4.17 -12.58
N TYR A 278 13.14 4.61 -12.23
CA TYR A 278 14.14 5.04 -13.21
C TYR A 278 14.57 3.89 -14.13
N ASN A 279 14.86 2.72 -13.54
CA ASN A 279 15.31 1.52 -14.25
C ASN A 279 14.28 0.97 -15.22
N LEU A 280 12.99 1.26 -15.01
CA LEU A 280 11.96 0.92 -15.98
C LEU A 280 12.14 1.60 -17.34
N GLY A 281 12.79 2.77 -17.38
CA GLY A 281 13.07 3.49 -18.63
C GLY A 281 11.82 3.90 -19.43
N LEU A 282 10.67 4.10 -18.77
CA LEU A 282 9.42 4.48 -19.43
C LEU A 282 9.50 5.92 -19.91
N ARG A 283 9.02 6.19 -21.14
CA ARG A 283 9.09 7.50 -21.83
C ARG A 283 7.75 8.04 -22.30
N HIS A 284 6.66 7.56 -21.71
CA HIS A 284 5.30 7.97 -22.04
C HIS A 284 4.61 8.55 -20.81
N HIS A 285 3.50 9.25 -21.04
CA HIS A 285 2.77 9.89 -19.96
C HIS A 285 2.15 8.88 -19.00
N VAL A 286 2.47 8.99 -17.71
CA VAL A 286 1.84 8.21 -16.63
C VAL A 286 1.16 9.19 -15.68
N PRO A 287 -0.19 9.25 -15.66
CA PRO A 287 -0.93 10.25 -14.89
C PRO A 287 -0.63 10.27 -13.40
N CYS A 288 -0.48 9.09 -12.78
CA CYS A 288 -0.27 8.92 -11.35
C CYS A 288 1.10 8.28 -11.07
N LEU A 289 1.96 9.00 -10.36
CA LEU A 289 3.28 8.53 -9.98
C LEU A 289 3.42 8.61 -8.46
N ARG A 290 3.58 7.46 -7.81
CA ARG A 290 3.78 7.36 -6.37
C ARG A 290 5.14 6.74 -6.10
N MET A 291 6.02 7.49 -5.47
CA MET A 291 7.42 7.12 -5.36
C MET A 291 7.90 7.15 -3.93
N THR A 292 8.64 6.14 -3.53
CA THR A 292 9.42 6.18 -2.29
C THR A 292 10.76 6.86 -2.57
N ALA A 293 10.97 7.97 -1.87
CA ALA A 293 12.19 8.72 -1.84
C ALA A 293 13.17 8.13 -0.82
N SER A 294 14.07 7.28 -1.32
CA SER A 294 15.24 6.82 -0.59
C SER A 294 16.39 7.81 -0.70
N TRP A 295 17.44 7.63 0.11
CA TRP A 295 18.66 8.43 0.07
C TRP A 295 19.32 8.44 -1.33
N MET A 296 19.07 7.45 -2.20
CA MET A 296 19.55 7.45 -3.59
C MET A 296 18.96 8.59 -4.43
N MET A 297 17.82 9.17 -4.02
CA MET A 297 17.28 10.39 -4.64
C MET A 297 18.15 11.63 -4.43
N ARG A 298 19.15 11.58 -3.53
CA ARG A 298 20.21 12.58 -3.46
C ARG A 298 20.89 12.78 -4.80
N MET A 299 20.87 11.78 -5.67
CA MET A 299 21.23 11.95 -7.04
C MET A 299 19.98 12.42 -7.81
N ASN A 300 19.81 13.74 -7.90
CA ASN A 300 18.85 14.40 -8.82
C ASN A 300 18.82 13.82 -10.24
N CYS A 301 19.86 13.08 -10.60
CA CYS A 301 19.94 12.36 -11.85
C CYS A 301 18.80 11.33 -12.04
N LEU A 302 18.05 10.93 -11.00
CA LEU A 302 16.92 10.00 -11.17
C LEU A 302 15.57 10.70 -11.35
N LEU A 303 15.16 11.56 -10.41
CA LEU A 303 13.79 12.10 -10.42
C LEU A 303 13.54 13.08 -11.58
N SER A 304 14.53 13.90 -11.94
CA SER A 304 14.40 14.82 -13.07
C SER A 304 14.09 14.08 -14.38
N PRO A 305 14.86 13.05 -14.78
CA PRO A 305 14.49 12.17 -15.88
C PRO A 305 13.12 11.50 -15.78
N ILE A 306 12.76 10.97 -14.62
CA ILE A 306 11.46 10.33 -14.42
C ILE A 306 10.33 11.32 -14.68
N LEU A 307 10.40 12.53 -14.11
CA LEU A 307 9.40 13.57 -14.33
C LEU A 307 9.37 14.03 -15.79
N SER A 308 10.53 14.18 -16.44
CA SER A 308 10.64 14.51 -17.87
C SER A 308 9.92 13.49 -18.75
N ASP A 309 10.15 12.22 -18.48
CA ASP A 309 9.66 11.12 -19.30
C ASP A 309 8.16 10.84 -19.04
N MET A 310 7.78 10.73 -17.76
CA MET A 310 6.42 10.34 -17.34
C MET A 310 5.43 11.49 -17.26
N ARG A 311 5.91 12.72 -17.04
CA ARG A 311 5.08 13.94 -16.97
C ARG A 311 3.82 13.75 -16.11
N PRO A 312 3.93 13.33 -14.84
CA PRO A 312 2.77 12.98 -14.03
C PRO A 312 1.87 14.19 -13.76
N VAL A 313 0.56 13.94 -13.66
CA VAL A 313 -0.42 14.93 -13.18
C VAL A 313 -0.56 14.86 -11.66
N HIS A 314 -0.43 13.66 -11.11
CA HIS A 314 -0.46 13.36 -9.69
C HIS A 314 0.90 12.79 -9.27
N LEU A 315 1.58 13.47 -8.36
CA LEU A 315 2.86 13.04 -7.82
C LEU A 315 2.73 12.82 -6.31
N SER A 316 2.98 11.60 -5.85
CA SER A 316 3.06 11.26 -4.42
C SER A 316 4.50 10.90 -4.07
N LEU A 317 5.11 11.58 -3.11
CA LEU A 317 6.47 11.31 -2.64
C LEU A 317 6.45 10.80 -1.21
N ILE A 318 6.92 9.58 -0.98
CA ILE A 318 7.02 8.93 0.33
C ILE A 318 8.46 8.96 0.80
N MET A 319 8.76 9.72 1.85
CA MET A 319 10.12 9.85 2.36
C MET A 319 10.37 8.78 3.43
N ALA A 320 11.17 7.78 3.08
CA ALA A 320 11.40 6.60 3.92
C ALA A 320 12.33 6.87 5.13
N SER A 321 13.15 7.93 5.09
CA SER A 321 14.18 8.19 6.09
C SER A 321 13.68 9.06 7.25
N THR A 322 14.05 8.65 8.46
CA THR A 322 13.87 9.38 9.71
C THR A 322 15.01 10.34 10.06
N ASP A 323 16.06 10.36 9.24
CA ASP A 323 17.33 10.95 9.62
C ASP A 323 17.39 12.43 9.22
N SER A 324 18.48 13.10 9.63
CA SER A 324 18.82 14.47 9.22
C SER A 324 18.76 14.71 7.70
N GLU A 325 18.77 13.63 6.92
CA GLU A 325 18.79 13.60 5.47
C GLU A 325 17.43 13.93 4.83
N THR A 326 16.33 13.38 5.34
CA THR A 326 14.97 13.74 4.87
C THR A 326 14.70 15.22 5.13
N SER A 327 15.15 15.69 6.29
CA SER A 327 15.13 17.11 6.60
C SER A 327 15.90 17.89 5.54
N ALA A 328 17.10 17.47 5.14
CA ALA A 328 17.87 18.15 4.11
C ALA A 328 17.16 18.17 2.74
N PHE A 329 16.49 17.10 2.30
CA PHE A 329 15.79 17.09 1.00
C PHE A 329 14.67 18.14 0.93
N LEU A 330 13.97 18.37 2.04
CA LEU A 330 12.88 19.34 2.14
C LEU A 330 13.36 20.75 2.51
N THR A 331 14.33 20.86 3.43
CA THR A 331 14.81 22.13 4.01
C THR A 331 16.01 22.73 3.30
N SER A 332 16.73 21.97 2.46
CA SER A 332 17.93 22.50 1.81
C SER A 332 17.57 23.72 0.97
N ARG A 333 18.40 24.76 1.08
CA ARG A 333 18.26 25.98 0.28
C ARG A 333 18.38 25.63 -1.21
N GLU A 334 17.79 26.47 -2.06
CA GLU A 334 17.81 26.34 -3.52
C GLU A 334 19.22 26.11 -4.10
N GLU A 335 20.26 26.56 -3.39
CA GLU A 335 21.67 26.38 -3.76
C GLU A 335 22.10 24.91 -3.84
N HIS A 336 21.45 24.02 -3.06
CA HIS A 336 21.62 22.60 -3.26
C HIS A 336 20.73 22.18 -4.43
N ALA A 337 21.38 21.81 -5.54
CA ALA A 337 20.70 21.31 -6.72
C ALA A 337 19.62 20.29 -6.36
N TYR A 338 19.86 19.48 -5.31
CA TYR A 338 19.11 18.31 -4.86
C TYR A 338 17.90 18.56 -3.95
N SER A 339 17.49 19.82 -3.73
CA SER A 339 16.28 20.10 -2.94
C SER A 339 15.00 19.79 -3.73
N LEU A 340 13.92 19.39 -3.04
CA LEU A 340 12.60 19.25 -3.65
C LEU A 340 12.15 20.57 -4.31
N ALA A 341 12.47 21.70 -3.68
CA ALA A 341 12.18 23.04 -4.18
C ALA A 341 12.91 23.33 -5.50
N SER A 342 14.20 22.99 -5.60
CA SER A 342 14.99 23.12 -6.83
C SER A 342 14.41 22.25 -7.94
N LEU A 343 14.14 20.98 -7.65
CA LEU A 343 13.58 20.05 -8.63
C LEU A 343 12.24 20.54 -9.18
N LEU A 344 11.29 20.86 -8.29
CA LEU A 344 9.97 21.33 -8.69
C LEU A 344 10.01 22.71 -9.36
N GLY A 345 10.97 23.57 -9.00
CA GLY A 345 11.03 24.96 -9.46
C GLY A 345 11.80 25.17 -10.76
N THR A 346 12.77 24.29 -11.04
CA THR A 346 13.62 24.40 -12.24
C THR A 346 13.20 23.46 -13.35
N HIS A 347 12.50 22.37 -13.04
CA HIS A 347 12.22 21.31 -14.01
C HIS A 347 10.92 21.58 -14.81
N PRO A 348 10.96 21.68 -16.15
CA PRO A 348 9.79 22.00 -16.96
C PRO A 348 8.61 21.03 -16.79
N ALA A 349 8.88 19.73 -16.59
CA ALA A 349 7.82 18.74 -16.42
C ALA A 349 7.03 18.88 -15.11
N ALA A 350 7.59 19.58 -14.10
CA ALA A 350 6.86 19.85 -12.86
C ALA A 350 5.67 20.78 -13.08
N ALA A 351 5.67 21.59 -14.16
CA ALA A 351 4.54 22.44 -14.54
C ALA A 351 3.27 21.66 -14.92
N GLY A 352 3.37 20.35 -15.19
CA GLY A 352 2.21 19.49 -15.45
C GLY A 352 1.52 18.96 -14.19
N ILE A 353 2.17 19.09 -13.02
CA ILE A 353 1.69 18.51 -11.76
C ILE A 353 0.54 19.34 -11.21
N LYS A 354 -0.62 18.70 -11.02
CA LYS A 354 -1.83 19.30 -10.45
C LYS A 354 -2.12 18.82 -9.04
N CYS A 355 -1.68 17.62 -8.68
CA CYS A 355 -1.81 17.08 -7.34
C CYS A 355 -0.44 16.64 -6.82
N LEU A 356 -0.08 17.11 -5.64
CA LEU A 356 1.16 16.76 -4.96
C LEU A 356 0.82 16.19 -3.59
N GLU A 357 1.22 14.95 -3.34
CA GLU A 357 1.14 14.30 -2.04
C GLU A 357 2.55 14.12 -1.47
N LEU A 358 2.75 14.54 -0.23
CA LEU A 358 4.04 14.43 0.46
C LEU A 358 3.83 13.61 1.72
N HIS A 359 4.48 12.45 1.84
CA HIS A 359 4.53 11.68 3.08
C HIS A 359 5.88 11.89 3.74
N ALA A 360 5.88 12.64 4.83
CA ALA A 360 7.05 12.90 5.65
C ALA A 360 6.91 12.19 7.00
N ASN A 361 8.02 11.64 7.45
CA ASN A 361 8.13 11.00 8.75
C ASN A 361 9.24 11.68 9.57
N THR A 362 8.98 11.95 10.85
CA THR A 362 10.00 12.51 11.76
C THR A 362 10.12 11.68 13.02
N SER A 363 11.28 11.05 13.24
CA SER A 363 11.59 10.34 14.49
C SER A 363 12.54 11.13 15.39
N SER A 364 12.35 12.44 15.50
CA SER A 364 13.16 13.26 16.40
C SER A 364 12.88 12.89 17.86
N TYR A 365 13.60 11.88 18.38
CA TYR A 365 13.52 11.42 19.76
C TYR A 365 14.05 12.46 20.77
N ARG A 366 14.65 13.56 20.30
CA ARG A 366 15.53 14.40 21.13
C ARG A 366 14.96 15.76 21.55
N SER A 367 13.77 16.16 21.10
CA SER A 367 13.15 17.41 21.58
C SER A 367 11.64 17.30 21.68
N THR A 368 11.12 17.46 22.90
CA THR A 368 9.69 17.58 23.22
C THR A 368 9.06 18.88 22.72
N GLU A 369 9.81 19.76 22.06
CA GLU A 369 9.31 21.03 21.51
C GLU A 369 8.57 20.83 20.18
N TYR A 370 7.24 20.76 20.31
CA TYR A 370 6.15 21.03 19.35
C TYR A 370 6.43 21.01 17.83
N CYS A 371 5.89 19.98 17.16
CA CYS A 371 6.20 19.56 15.79
C CYS A 371 5.66 20.37 14.60
N ILE A 372 4.91 21.48 14.80
CA ILE A 372 4.38 22.28 13.67
C ILE A 372 5.38 23.33 13.17
N ALA A 373 6.14 23.97 14.07
CA ALA A 373 7.15 24.95 13.66
C ALA A 373 8.27 24.32 12.79
N PRO A 374 8.76 23.10 13.07
CA PRO A 374 9.65 22.37 12.17
C PRO A 374 9.03 22.12 10.79
N LEU A 375 7.75 21.74 10.72
CA LEU A 375 7.04 21.53 9.44
C LEU A 375 7.00 22.81 8.60
N MET A 376 6.65 23.95 9.21
CA MET A 376 6.61 25.24 8.50
C MET A 376 7.98 25.63 7.95
N LYS A 377 9.03 25.51 8.78
CA LYS A 377 10.40 25.79 8.36
C LYS A 377 10.87 24.85 7.24
N LEU A 378 10.43 23.59 7.32
CA LEU A 378 10.76 22.55 6.36
C LEU A 378 10.03 22.70 5.03
N LEU A 379 8.87 23.36 5.03
CA LEU A 379 8.14 23.67 3.81
C LEU A 379 8.44 25.07 3.25
N GLU A 380 9.12 25.95 3.97
CA GLU A 380 9.33 27.34 3.54
C GLU A 380 9.92 27.46 2.13
N ASN A 381 10.96 26.66 1.84
CA ASN A 381 11.57 26.61 0.50
C ASN A 381 10.64 25.97 -0.53
N VAL A 382 9.95 24.89 -0.15
CA VAL A 382 9.00 24.21 -1.02
C VAL A 382 7.86 25.15 -1.40
N LEU A 383 7.34 25.95 -0.47
CA LEU A 383 6.25 26.91 -0.70
C LEU A 383 6.60 27.98 -1.72
N ALA A 384 7.83 28.50 -1.69
CA ALA A 384 8.30 29.45 -2.71
C ALA A 384 8.22 28.85 -4.12
N THR A 385 8.56 27.58 -4.25
CA THR A 385 8.42 26.83 -5.51
C THR A 385 6.97 26.52 -5.85
N LEU A 386 6.16 26.08 -4.88
CA LEU A 386 4.75 25.73 -5.12
C LEU A 386 3.93 26.91 -5.65
N ARG A 387 4.27 28.14 -5.27
CA ARG A 387 3.67 29.37 -5.82
C ARG A 387 3.79 29.51 -7.34
N ARG A 388 4.79 28.88 -7.93
CA ARG A 388 5.08 28.94 -9.38
C ARG A 388 4.42 27.78 -10.15
N LEU A 389 3.94 26.75 -9.44
CA LEU A 389 3.31 25.59 -10.06
C LEU A 389 1.80 25.80 -10.21
N PRO A 390 1.16 25.23 -11.23
CA PRO A 390 -0.29 25.22 -11.37
C PRO A 390 -0.94 24.14 -10.48
N LEU A 391 -0.47 24.02 -9.25
CA LEU A 391 -0.91 22.98 -8.32
C LEU A 391 -2.34 23.26 -7.86
N GLU A 392 -3.24 22.30 -8.03
CA GLU A 392 -4.65 22.40 -7.62
C GLU A 392 -4.89 21.78 -6.23
N THR A 393 -4.17 20.70 -5.92
CA THR A 393 -4.31 19.97 -4.66
C THR A 393 -2.94 19.70 -4.03
N LEU A 394 -2.82 19.97 -2.73
CA LEU A 394 -1.66 19.61 -1.93
C LEU A 394 -2.12 18.76 -0.73
N VAL A 395 -1.57 17.55 -0.59
CA VAL A 395 -1.80 16.69 0.56
C VAL A 395 -0.47 16.46 1.26
N ILE A 396 -0.42 16.69 2.56
CA ILE A 396 0.76 16.45 3.38
C ILE A 396 0.39 15.41 4.43
N HIS A 397 0.96 14.23 4.32
CA HIS A 397 0.92 13.22 5.35
C HIS A 397 2.14 13.39 6.24
N TRP A 398 1.91 13.77 7.48
CA TRP A 398 2.94 13.96 8.47
C TRP A 398 2.81 12.91 9.57
N THR A 399 3.79 12.02 9.65
CA THR A 399 3.88 11.01 10.70
C THR A 399 4.88 11.46 11.76
N SER A 400 4.44 11.45 13.02
CA SER A 400 5.26 11.87 14.14
C SER A 400 5.27 10.81 15.24
N TYR A 401 6.47 10.49 15.71
CA TYR A 401 6.73 9.63 16.86
C TYR A 401 6.92 10.51 18.09
N ILE A 402 5.86 10.70 18.87
CA ILE A 402 5.91 11.46 20.13
C ILE A 402 5.26 10.62 21.22
N PHE A 403 5.60 10.82 22.48
CA PHE A 403 4.90 10.18 23.59
C PHE A 403 3.49 10.76 23.78
N ARG A 404 2.50 9.87 23.96
CA ARG A 404 1.06 10.15 23.95
C ARG A 404 0.55 11.14 25.00
N GLU A 405 1.35 11.41 26.04
CA GLU A 405 0.89 12.09 27.26
C GLU A 405 0.89 13.63 27.19
N ALA A 406 1.35 14.25 26.10
CA ALA A 406 1.60 15.70 26.07
C ALA A 406 0.94 16.50 24.94
N MET A 407 -0.14 16.02 24.30
CA MET A 407 -0.79 16.76 23.19
C MET A 407 -2.06 17.51 23.64
N PRO A 408 -1.99 18.83 23.88
CA PRO A 408 -3.17 19.67 24.12
C PRO A 408 -4.06 19.82 22.86
N SER A 409 -5.35 20.10 23.07
CA SER A 409 -6.35 20.39 22.01
C SER A 409 -5.99 21.57 21.11
N TYR A 410 -5.03 22.41 21.51
CA TYR A 410 -4.53 23.57 20.77
C TYR A 410 -3.96 23.23 19.37
N HIS A 411 -3.58 21.97 19.13
CA HIS A 411 -3.00 21.56 17.85
C HIS A 411 -4.00 21.52 16.68
N ASP A 412 -5.29 21.30 16.92
CA ASP A 412 -6.25 21.19 15.82
C ASP A 412 -6.50 22.56 15.16
N GLU A 413 -6.52 23.64 15.94
CA GLU A 413 -6.63 25.01 15.41
C GLU A 413 -5.38 25.40 14.62
N ALA A 414 -4.18 25.11 15.15
CA ALA A 414 -2.93 25.38 14.45
C ALA A 414 -2.82 24.61 13.12
N ARG A 415 -3.31 23.37 13.06
CA ARG A 415 -3.37 22.55 11.83
C ARG A 415 -4.35 23.13 10.80
N ASN A 416 -5.52 23.57 11.24
CA ASN A 416 -6.49 24.23 10.37
C ASN A 416 -5.94 25.56 9.84
N ARG A 417 -5.36 26.39 10.72
CA ARG A 417 -4.68 27.63 10.32
C ARG A 417 -3.54 27.37 9.33
N PHE A 418 -2.77 26.30 9.52
CA PHE A 418 -1.75 25.87 8.57
C PHE A 418 -2.34 25.55 7.19
N ALA A 419 -3.37 24.70 7.12
CA ALA A 419 -4.01 24.33 5.85
C ALA A 419 -4.60 25.55 5.13
N HIS A 420 -5.22 26.48 5.86
CA HIS A 420 -5.70 27.75 5.31
C HIS A 420 -4.56 28.65 4.82
N GLY A 421 -3.48 28.76 5.60
CA GLY A 421 -2.29 29.52 5.21
C GLY A 421 -1.63 29.00 3.94
N LEU A 422 -1.67 27.68 3.69
CA LEU A 422 -1.22 27.10 2.41
C LEU A 422 -2.05 27.59 1.23
N LEU A 423 -3.39 27.62 1.37
CA LEU A 423 -4.27 28.15 0.33
C LEU A 423 -4.02 29.63 0.06
N GLU A 424 -3.75 30.44 1.07
CA GLU A 424 -3.46 31.87 0.89
C GLU A 424 -2.11 32.08 0.19
N GLN A 425 -1.11 31.30 0.57
CA GLN A 425 0.25 31.46 0.06
C GLN A 425 0.44 30.89 -1.34
N VAL A 426 -0.38 29.93 -1.80
CA VAL A 426 -0.27 29.31 -3.12
C VAL A 426 -1.56 29.57 -3.92
N PRO A 427 -1.58 30.62 -4.78
CA PRO A 427 -2.79 31.07 -5.46
C PRO A 427 -3.48 30.03 -6.33
N SER A 428 -2.75 29.03 -6.86
CA SER A 428 -3.31 27.97 -7.71
C SER A 428 -4.09 26.91 -6.92
N LEU A 429 -3.83 26.76 -5.61
CA LEU A 429 -4.43 25.69 -4.81
C LEU A 429 -5.94 25.90 -4.64
N LYS A 430 -6.68 24.84 -4.91
CA LYS A 430 -8.11 24.69 -4.65
C LYS A 430 -8.37 23.93 -3.35
N ALA A 431 -7.51 22.96 -3.01
CA ALA A 431 -7.59 22.19 -1.79
C ALA A 431 -6.20 21.97 -1.16
N ALA A 432 -6.14 22.05 0.16
CA ALA A 432 -4.97 21.71 0.95
C ALA A 432 -5.39 20.82 2.12
N GLU A 433 -4.69 19.70 2.29
CA GLU A 433 -4.95 18.74 3.35
C GLU A 433 -3.68 18.43 4.13
N LEU A 434 -3.78 18.46 5.46
CA LEU A 434 -2.75 18.00 6.37
C LEU A 434 -3.29 16.79 7.13
N HIS A 435 -2.75 15.62 6.81
CA HIS A 435 -3.04 14.35 7.45
C HIS A 435 -1.96 14.09 8.48
N TRP A 436 -2.33 14.13 9.75
CA TRP A 436 -1.42 13.91 10.85
C TRP A 436 -1.59 12.49 11.40
N HIS A 437 -0.51 11.73 11.33
CA HIS A 437 -0.42 10.37 11.84
C HIS A 437 0.42 10.35 13.11
N PHE A 438 -0.10 9.65 14.12
CA PHE A 438 0.62 9.42 15.36
C PHE A 438 0.95 7.93 15.43
N ARG A 439 2.24 7.63 15.60
CA ARG A 439 2.71 6.26 15.76
C ARG A 439 3.37 6.12 17.12
N ASP A 440 2.87 5.17 17.90
CA ASP A 440 3.47 4.79 19.17
C ASP A 440 4.52 3.71 18.89
N ASP A 441 5.79 3.99 19.19
CA ASP A 441 6.91 3.08 18.89
C ASP A 441 6.79 1.72 19.60
N TYR A 442 6.02 1.65 20.69
CA TYR A 442 5.93 0.45 21.52
C TYR A 442 4.78 -0.48 21.16
N TRP A 443 3.73 0.04 20.54
CA TRP A 443 2.52 -0.70 20.23
C TRP A 443 2.17 -0.36 18.79
N SER A 444 2.37 -1.30 17.88
CA SER A 444 2.14 -1.20 16.43
C SER A 444 0.69 -0.91 16.00
N GLN A 445 -0.08 -0.23 16.85
CA GLN A 445 -1.37 0.36 16.55
C GLN A 445 -1.17 1.80 16.08
N ASP A 446 -1.44 2.04 14.80
CA ASP A 446 -1.52 3.39 14.29
C ASP A 446 -2.69 4.12 14.97
N GLY A 447 -2.42 5.31 15.52
CA GLY A 447 -3.46 6.16 16.10
C GLY A 447 -4.46 6.62 15.02
N PRO A 448 -5.63 7.15 15.41
CA PRO A 448 -6.58 7.70 14.44
C PRO A 448 -5.93 8.84 13.65
N VAL A 449 -6.05 8.77 12.33
CA VAL A 449 -5.58 9.83 11.43
C VAL A 449 -6.40 11.09 11.68
N ARG A 450 -5.72 12.20 12.01
CA ARG A 450 -6.37 13.51 12.11
C ARG A 450 -6.17 14.27 10.82
N VAL A 451 -7.25 14.79 10.26
CA VAL A 451 -7.23 15.51 8.98
C VAL A 451 -7.66 16.95 9.19
N ALA A 452 -6.78 17.89 8.85
CA ALA A 452 -7.13 19.29 8.67
C ALA A 452 -7.26 19.56 7.17
N ARG A 453 -8.42 20.05 6.75
CA ARG A 453 -8.76 20.25 5.34
C ARG A 453 -9.24 21.67 5.11
N ALA A 454 -8.60 22.35 4.17
CA ALA A 454 -9.03 23.65 3.68
C ALA A 454 -9.39 23.53 2.19
N VAL A 455 -10.54 24.09 1.81
CA VAL A 455 -11.00 24.14 0.42
C VAL A 455 -11.32 25.59 0.08
N ARG A 456 -10.76 26.10 -1.01
CA ARG A 456 -11.07 27.42 -1.50
C ARG A 456 -12.48 27.39 -2.10
N SER A 457 -13.45 27.96 -1.39
CA SER A 457 -14.80 28.13 -1.92
C SER A 457 -14.73 29.01 -3.16
N SER A 458 -15.34 28.59 -4.27
CA SER A 458 -15.44 29.40 -5.50
C SER A 458 -16.25 30.70 -5.33
N THR A 459 -16.83 30.93 -4.14
CA THR A 459 -17.84 31.96 -3.86
C THR A 459 -17.46 33.00 -2.81
N SER A 460 -16.28 33.00 -2.19
CA SER A 460 -15.96 33.93 -1.09
C SER A 460 -14.75 34.82 -1.38
N ARG A 461 -14.99 36.11 -1.61
CA ARG A 461 -13.96 37.16 -1.71
C ARG A 461 -13.75 37.96 -0.41
N ASP A 462 -14.49 37.67 0.67
CA ASP A 462 -14.60 38.60 1.81
C ASP A 462 -13.92 38.15 3.13
N LEU A 463 -13.29 36.97 3.19
CA LEU A 463 -12.70 36.45 4.45
C LEU A 463 -11.22 36.76 4.67
N THR A 464 -10.50 37.32 3.69
CA THR A 464 -9.05 37.48 3.76
C THR A 464 -8.57 38.54 4.75
N ALA A 465 -9.37 39.56 5.08
CA ALA A 465 -8.89 40.66 5.92
C ALA A 465 -8.68 40.31 7.42
N ALA A 466 -9.39 39.30 7.94
CA ALA A 466 -9.30 38.92 9.36
C ALA A 466 -8.06 38.08 9.69
N VAL A 467 -7.59 37.26 8.73
CA VAL A 467 -6.47 36.32 8.93
C VAL A 467 -5.11 37.04 8.98
N TRP A 468 -4.95 38.14 8.25
CA TRP A 468 -3.72 38.95 8.25
C TRP A 468 -3.46 39.69 9.57
N GLY A 469 -4.47 39.88 10.41
CA GLY A 469 -4.32 40.48 11.75
C GLY A 469 -3.60 39.57 12.75
N GLU A 470 -3.73 38.24 12.60
CA GLU A 470 -3.20 37.25 13.54
C GLU A 470 -1.80 36.73 13.15
N LEU A 471 -1.45 36.70 11.86
CA LEU A 471 -0.10 36.35 11.40
C LEU A 471 0.98 37.33 11.90
N ARG A 472 0.64 38.61 12.05
CA ARG A 472 1.53 39.62 12.67
C ARG A 472 1.75 39.39 14.17
N HIS A 473 0.80 38.75 14.86
CA HIS A 473 0.95 38.39 16.27
C HIS A 473 2.00 37.28 16.47
N TRP A 474 2.18 36.38 15.51
CA TRP A 474 3.19 35.33 15.58
C TRP A 474 4.62 35.84 15.35
N GLU A 475 4.83 36.81 14.45
CA GLU A 475 6.12 37.50 14.31
C GLU A 475 6.49 38.29 15.58
N ALA A 476 5.51 38.89 16.25
CA ALA A 476 5.69 39.54 17.55
C ALA A 476 6.01 38.53 18.67
N TYR A 477 5.40 37.35 18.64
CA TYR A 477 5.67 36.28 19.62
C TYR A 477 7.05 35.63 19.43
N LYS A 478 7.52 35.54 18.17
CA LYS A 478 8.88 35.06 17.82
C LYS A 478 9.96 36.02 18.32
N ALA A 479 9.71 37.33 18.32
CA ALA A 479 10.60 38.35 18.89
C ALA A 479 10.65 38.33 20.43
N MET A 480 9.63 37.78 21.10
CA MET A 480 9.57 37.66 22.56
C MET A 480 10.33 36.45 23.13
N MET A 481 10.69 35.47 22.28
CA MET A 481 11.26 34.17 22.70
C MET A 481 12.78 34.05 22.41
N GLU A 482 13.45 35.09 21.88
CA GLU A 482 14.91 35.12 21.77
C GLU A 482 15.55 35.67 23.06
N PRO A 483 16.42 34.92 23.77
CA PRO A 483 17.02 35.40 25.01
C PRO A 483 18.24 36.28 24.74
N SER A 484 18.16 37.56 25.15
CA SER A 484 19.29 38.49 25.16
C SER A 484 20.29 38.13 26.26
N TRP A 485 21.33 37.36 25.92
CA TRP A 485 22.50 37.18 26.79
C TRP A 485 23.64 38.09 26.34
N ALA A 486 23.66 39.31 26.88
CA ALA A 486 24.85 40.15 26.87
C ALA A 486 25.18 40.56 28.31
N GLY A 487 26.27 40.01 28.84
CA GLY A 487 27.07 40.64 29.88
C GLY A 487 26.83 40.21 31.32
N ILE A 488 27.56 39.18 31.78
CA ILE A 488 28.12 39.15 33.14
C ILE A 488 29.56 38.61 33.04
N PRO A 489 30.59 39.34 33.51
CA PRO A 489 31.97 38.88 33.49
C PRO A 489 32.25 37.97 34.70
N TRP A 490 33.03 36.92 34.48
CA TRP A 490 33.47 36.01 35.52
C TRP A 490 34.72 36.56 36.22
N SER A 491 34.68 36.61 37.54
CA SER A 491 35.84 36.69 38.45
C SER A 491 36.10 35.33 39.07
#